data_AF-A0A3B8KYC4-F1
#
_entry.id   AF-A0A3B8KYC4-F1
#
_cell.length_a   1.000
_cell.length_b   1.000
_cell.length_c   1.000
_cell.angle_alpha   90.00
_cell.angle_beta   90.00
_cell.angle_gamma   90.00
#
_symmetry.space_group_name_H-M   'P 1'
#
loop_
_entity.id
_entity.type
_entity.pdbx_description
1 polymer ?
#
loop_
_entity_poly.entity_id
_entity_poly.type
_entity_poly.pdbx_seq_one_letter_code
_entity_poly.pdbx_strand_id
1 'polypeptide(L)'
;MAWQVQRNGRDIPSPIVIGKYVLIVGLRGGILGCYDTKSGKQLWLERLGTNFSASPVAWNGLAFFINEAGETFVVRPGPKPEIVARNRMEAPAEEIFRASITPLGGRVYIRSTKRLYCVGK
;
A
#
# COMPACT_ATOMS: atom_id res chain seq x y z
N MET A 1 -3.61 22.19 -14.57
CA MET A 1 -3.72 21.40 -13.32
C MET A 1 -5.15 20.86 -13.24
N ALA A 2 -5.36 19.53 -13.22
CA ALA A 2 -6.71 18.94 -13.21
C ALA A 2 -7.35 18.96 -11.82
N TRP A 3 -6.58 18.61 -10.78
CA TRP A 3 -6.93 18.74 -9.37
C TRP A 3 -5.66 18.59 -8.53
N GLN A 4 -5.74 18.96 -7.24
CA GLN A 4 -4.69 18.73 -6.26
C GLN A 4 -5.33 18.40 -4.91
N VAL A 5 -4.65 17.59 -4.10
CA VAL A 5 -5.06 17.28 -2.72
C VAL A 5 -3.91 17.61 -1.80
N GLN A 6 -4.14 18.53 -0.85
CA GLN A 6 -3.18 18.76 0.22
C GLN A 6 -3.31 17.67 1.29
N ARG A 7 -2.17 17.09 1.67
CA ARG A 7 -2.09 16.04 2.69
C ARG A 7 -0.98 16.40 3.68
N ASN A 8 -1.20 16.06 4.93
CA ASN A 8 -0.20 16.22 5.98
C ASN A 8 0.77 15.05 5.95
N GLY A 9 2.07 15.33 5.93
CA GLY A 9 3.13 14.32 6.06
C GLY A 9 4.07 14.26 4.86
N ARG A 10 5.03 13.32 4.92
CA ARG A 10 5.99 13.07 3.84
C ARG A 10 5.38 12.09 2.82
N ASP A 11 5.60 12.37 1.54
CA ASP A 11 5.12 11.56 0.43
C ASP A 11 6.28 10.69 -0.09
N ILE A 12 6.48 9.53 0.56
CA ILE A 12 7.46 8.52 0.12
C ILE A 12 6.76 7.44 -0.72
N PRO A 13 5.66 6.83 -0.27
CA PRO A 13 4.93 5.85 -1.08
C PRO A 13 4.29 6.52 -2.29
N SER A 14 4.46 5.95 -3.47
CA SER A 14 3.80 6.47 -4.67
C SER A 14 2.27 6.25 -4.61
N PRO A 15 1.47 7.14 -5.23
CA PRO A 15 0.06 6.86 -5.53
C PRO A 15 -0.10 5.63 -6.43
N ILE A 16 -1.26 4.99 -6.38
CA ILE A 16 -1.65 3.95 -7.34
C ILE A 16 -3.07 4.16 -7.85
N VAL A 17 -3.25 3.94 -9.16
CA VAL A 17 -4.54 4.05 -9.83
C VAL A 17 -5.06 2.67 -10.18
N ILE A 18 -6.31 2.39 -9.80
CA ILE A 18 -7.02 1.17 -10.19
C ILE A 18 -8.45 1.56 -10.59
N GLY A 19 -8.75 1.45 -11.88
CA GLY A 19 -10.02 1.90 -12.43
C GLY A 19 -10.22 3.40 -12.20
N LYS A 20 -11.34 3.78 -11.57
CA LYS A 20 -11.67 5.17 -11.27
C LYS A 20 -11.11 5.70 -9.94
N TYR A 21 -10.29 4.91 -9.26
CA TYR A 21 -9.83 5.20 -7.90
C TYR A 21 -8.32 5.42 -7.84
N VAL A 22 -7.90 6.44 -7.10
CA VAL A 22 -6.51 6.69 -6.71
C VAL A 22 -6.37 6.34 -5.25
N LEU A 23 -5.44 5.46 -4.91
CA LEU A 23 -5.09 5.12 -3.54
C LEU A 23 -3.74 5.73 -3.19
N ILE A 24 -3.66 6.39 -2.04
CA ILE A 24 -2.41 7.00 -1.56
C ILE A 24 -2.26 6.77 -0.06
N VAL A 25 -1.16 6.14 0.35
CA VAL A 25 -0.85 5.91 1.77
C VAL A 25 0.19 6.91 2.25
N GLY A 26 -0.04 7.51 3.42
CA GLY A 26 0.91 8.43 4.04
C GLY A 26 2.03 7.68 4.78
N LEU A 27 3.24 8.25 4.76
CA LEU A 27 4.41 7.63 5.41
C LEU A 27 4.19 7.38 6.91
N ARG A 28 3.64 8.33 7.65
CA ARG A 28 3.50 8.24 9.11
C ARG A 28 2.06 7.88 9.49
N GLY A 29 1.91 6.90 10.37
CA GLY A 29 0.61 6.50 10.89
C GLY A 29 -0.33 5.84 9.87
N GLY A 30 0.19 5.47 8.69
CA GLY A 30 -0.46 4.57 7.74
C GLY A 30 -1.84 5.00 7.27
N ILE A 31 -2.07 6.30 7.09
CA ILE A 31 -3.35 6.79 6.57
C ILE A 31 -3.43 6.52 5.07
N LEU A 32 -4.24 5.54 4.68
CA LEU A 32 -4.61 5.25 3.30
C LEU A 32 -5.83 6.09 2.91
N GLY A 33 -5.69 6.93 1.89
CA GLY A 33 -6.80 7.64 1.28
C GLY A 33 -7.18 7.04 -0.06
N CYS A 34 -8.47 7.10 -0.38
CA CYS A 34 -9.01 6.79 -1.69
C CYS A 34 -9.68 8.02 -2.29
N TYR A 35 -9.38 8.29 -3.54
CA TYR A 35 -9.83 9.48 -4.26
C TYR A 35 -10.43 9.09 -5.61
N ASP A 36 -11.40 9.86 -6.06
CA ASP A 36 -11.88 9.77 -7.43
C ASP A 36 -10.83 10.33 -8.40
N THR A 37 -10.44 9.53 -9.40
CA THR A 37 -9.39 9.87 -10.40
C THR A 37 -9.70 11.13 -11.21
N LYS A 38 -10.97 11.43 -11.47
CA LYS A 38 -11.36 12.57 -12.32
C LYS A 38 -11.38 13.88 -11.55
N SER A 39 -11.93 13.85 -10.34
CA SER A 39 -12.18 15.06 -9.54
C SER A 39 -11.17 15.30 -8.43
N GLY A 40 -10.39 14.28 -8.04
CA GLY A 40 -9.57 14.33 -6.83
C GLY A 40 -10.37 14.29 -5.52
N LYS A 41 -11.70 14.10 -5.59
CA LYS A 41 -12.57 14.05 -4.41
C LYS A 41 -12.16 12.88 -3.52
N GLN A 42 -11.87 13.15 -2.25
CA GLN A 42 -11.67 12.13 -1.23
C GLN A 42 -12.97 11.35 -1.02
N LEU A 43 -12.90 10.03 -1.20
CA LEU A 43 -14.02 9.12 -0.95
C LEU A 43 -13.98 8.61 0.48
N TRP A 44 -12.80 8.23 0.96
CA TRP A 44 -12.59 7.75 2.33
C TRP A 44 -11.12 7.83 2.73
N LEU A 45 -10.90 7.74 4.05
CA LEU A 45 -9.61 7.53 4.69
C LEU A 45 -9.71 6.30 5.58
N GLU A 46 -8.66 5.50 5.63
CA GLU A 46 -8.55 4.29 6.44
C GLU A 46 -7.17 4.26 7.11
N ARG A 47 -7.10 3.83 8.38
CA ARG A 47 -5.83 3.74 9.10
C ARG A 47 -5.30 2.31 9.05
N LEU A 48 -4.19 2.11 8.35
CA LEU A 48 -3.50 0.82 8.22
C LEU A 48 -2.39 0.60 9.26
N GLY A 49 -2.24 1.51 10.23
CA GLY A 49 -1.33 1.32 11.36
C GLY A 49 -0.03 2.11 11.22
N THR A 50 1.12 1.43 11.17
CA THR A 50 2.44 2.05 11.35
C THR A 50 2.95 2.73 10.07
N ASN A 51 4.28 2.91 9.94
CA ASN A 51 4.86 3.68 8.84
C ASN A 51 4.86 2.91 7.52
N PHE A 52 4.75 3.62 6.40
CA PHE A 52 4.83 3.05 5.05
C PHE A 52 5.91 3.76 4.24
N SER A 53 6.92 3.00 3.83
CA SER A 53 7.95 3.48 2.88
C SER A 53 7.80 2.85 1.50
N ALA A 54 7.25 1.64 1.42
CA ALA A 54 7.07 0.92 0.17
C ALA A 54 5.93 1.51 -0.67
N SER A 55 6.16 1.66 -1.98
CA SER A 55 5.08 1.98 -2.92
C SER A 55 4.16 0.77 -3.11
N PRO A 56 2.85 0.97 -3.24
CA PRO A 56 1.89 -0.10 -3.51
C PRO A 56 2.06 -0.70 -4.91
N VAL A 57 1.54 -1.90 -5.09
CA VAL A 57 1.47 -2.59 -6.39
C VAL A 57 0.05 -3.03 -6.68
N ALA A 58 -0.37 -2.90 -7.93
CA ALA A 58 -1.68 -3.33 -8.41
C ALA A 58 -1.57 -4.72 -9.05
N TRP A 59 -2.46 -5.62 -8.66
CA TRP A 59 -2.58 -6.93 -9.29
C TRP A 59 -4.02 -7.43 -9.18
N ASN A 60 -4.58 -7.93 -10.29
CA ASN A 60 -5.96 -8.41 -10.39
C ASN A 60 -7.03 -7.44 -9.81
N GLY A 61 -6.87 -6.14 -10.06
CA GLY A 61 -7.80 -5.11 -9.57
C GLY A 61 -7.71 -4.81 -8.06
N LEU A 62 -6.72 -5.38 -7.37
CA LEU A 62 -6.44 -5.14 -5.95
C LEU A 62 -5.14 -4.36 -5.79
N ALA A 63 -5.06 -3.54 -4.75
CA ALA A 63 -3.85 -2.84 -4.35
C ALA A 63 -3.19 -3.57 -3.17
N PHE A 64 -1.89 -3.82 -3.28
CA PHE A 64 -1.07 -4.49 -2.29
C PHE A 64 -0.14 -3.47 -1.64
N PHE A 65 -0.13 -3.44 -0.31
CA PHE A 65 0.72 -2.57 0.50
C PHE A 65 1.53 -3.40 1.49
N ILE A 66 2.70 -2.89 1.90
CA ILE A 66 3.45 -3.39 3.05
C ILE A 66 3.93 -2.21 3.90
N ASN A 67 3.72 -2.29 5.21
CA ASN A 67 4.24 -1.30 6.16
C ASN A 67 5.67 -1.67 6.61
N GLU A 68 6.36 -0.73 7.25
CA GLU A 68 7.76 -0.92 7.69
C GLU A 68 7.92 -2.05 8.70
N ALA A 69 6.86 -2.42 9.43
CA ALA A 69 6.81 -3.50 10.40
C ALA A 69 6.48 -4.88 9.78
N GLY A 70 6.38 -4.97 8.45
CA GLY A 70 6.13 -6.24 7.75
C GLY A 70 4.68 -6.69 7.75
N GLU A 71 3.71 -5.82 8.02
CA GLU A 71 2.31 -6.12 7.76
C GLU A 71 1.94 -5.78 6.32
N THR A 72 1.26 -6.70 5.67
CA THR A 72 0.77 -6.56 4.30
C THR A 72 -0.74 -6.36 4.29
N PHE A 73 -1.21 -5.54 3.37
CA PHE A 73 -2.62 -5.21 3.20
C PHE A 73 -3.00 -5.39 1.74
N VAL A 74 -4.10 -6.09 1.51
CA VAL A 74 -4.71 -6.21 0.18
C VAL A 74 -6.02 -5.44 0.21
N VAL A 75 -6.16 -4.45 -0.66
CA VAL A 75 -7.26 -3.50 -0.65
C VAL A 75 -8.00 -3.57 -1.98
N ARG A 76 -9.32 -3.69 -1.93
CA ARG A 76 -10.18 -3.50 -3.10
C ARG A 76 -10.60 -2.03 -3.16
N PRO A 77 -10.24 -1.29 -4.22
CA PRO A 77 -10.69 0.10 -4.38
C PRO A 77 -12.21 0.15 -4.60
N GLY A 78 -12.87 1.09 -3.94
CA GLY A 78 -14.32 1.24 -3.99
C GLY A 78 -14.79 2.54 -3.34
N PRO A 79 -16.10 2.81 -3.32
CA PRO A 79 -16.67 4.00 -2.66
C PRO A 79 -16.59 3.93 -1.12
N LYS A 80 -16.25 2.76 -0.56
CA LYS A 80 -16.03 2.51 0.87
C LYS A 80 -14.71 1.74 1.04
N PRO A 81 -14.05 1.81 2.20
CA PRO A 81 -12.84 1.03 2.46
C PRO A 81 -13.16 -0.47 2.48
N GLU A 82 -12.36 -1.26 1.78
CA GLU A 82 -12.46 -2.72 1.77
C GLU A 82 -11.07 -3.36 1.79
N ILE A 83 -10.68 -3.90 2.94
CA ILE A 83 -9.42 -4.62 3.11
C ILE A 83 -9.73 -6.11 3.01
N VAL A 84 -9.37 -6.70 1.88
CA VAL A 84 -9.70 -8.09 1.55
C VAL A 84 -8.81 -9.09 2.28
N ALA A 85 -7.60 -8.68 2.64
CA ALA A 85 -6.68 -9.48 3.44
C ALA A 85 -5.71 -8.59 4.22
N ARG A 86 -5.30 -9.08 5.39
CA ARG A 86 -4.22 -8.54 6.22
C ARG A 86 -3.32 -9.71 6.61
N ASN A 87 -2.02 -9.61 6.38
CA ASN A 87 -1.07 -10.66 6.76
C ASN A 87 0.15 -10.04 7.44
N ARG A 88 0.91 -10.83 8.18
CA ARG A 88 2.18 -10.42 8.77
C ARG A 88 3.31 -11.29 8.24
N MET A 89 4.42 -10.67 7.89
CA MET A 89 5.64 -11.37 7.52
C MET A 89 6.22 -12.05 8.75
N GLU A 90 6.56 -13.33 8.63
CA GLU A 90 7.33 -14.08 9.61
C GLU A 90 8.81 -13.72 9.48
N ALA A 91 9.16 -12.54 10.00
CA ALA A 91 10.52 -12.00 9.97
C ALA A 91 10.98 -11.62 11.38
N PRO A 92 12.29 -11.67 11.67
CA PRO A 92 12.83 -11.14 12.91
C PRO A 92 12.45 -9.67 13.13
N ALA A 93 12.22 -9.28 14.38
CA ALA A 93 11.67 -7.96 14.73
C ALA A 93 12.58 -6.78 14.35
N GLU A 94 13.88 -7.01 14.17
CA GLU A 94 14.86 -6.02 13.71
C GLU A 94 14.81 -5.74 12.20
N GLU A 95 14.08 -6.55 11.42
CA GLU A 95 13.93 -6.34 10.00
C GLU A 95 12.90 -5.26 9.68
N ILE A 96 13.25 -4.40 8.73
CA ILE A 96 12.40 -3.30 8.29
C ILE A 96 12.08 -3.48 6.81
N PHE A 97 10.83 -3.27 6.43
CA PHE A 97 10.34 -3.44 5.06
C PHE A 97 10.13 -2.09 4.38
N ARG A 98 10.99 -1.73 3.44
CA ARG A 98 10.89 -0.47 2.68
C ARG A 98 10.73 -0.66 1.17
N ALA A 99 10.98 -1.86 0.68
CA ALA A 99 10.84 -2.17 -0.74
C ALA A 99 9.39 -2.55 -1.07
N SER A 100 8.95 -2.20 -2.29
CA SER A 100 7.66 -2.61 -2.82
C SER A 100 7.54 -4.13 -2.96
N ILE A 101 6.34 -4.64 -2.67
CA ILE A 101 5.96 -6.03 -2.94
C ILE A 101 6.06 -6.27 -4.45
N THR A 102 6.72 -7.34 -4.88
CA THR A 102 6.90 -7.62 -6.32
C THR A 102 6.30 -8.99 -6.70
N PRO A 103 5.14 -9.05 -7.36
CA PRO A 103 4.62 -10.29 -7.92
C PRO A 103 5.41 -10.68 -9.18
N LEU A 104 5.87 -11.93 -9.25
CA LEU A 104 6.60 -12.47 -10.40
C LEU A 104 6.44 -14.00 -10.47
N GLY A 105 6.03 -14.53 -11.62
CA GLY A 105 6.01 -15.97 -11.87
C GLY A 105 5.13 -16.79 -10.90
N GLY A 106 3.97 -16.26 -10.51
CA GLY A 106 3.07 -16.90 -9.53
C GLY A 106 3.52 -16.79 -8.06
N ARG A 107 4.63 -16.10 -7.82
CA ARG A 107 5.20 -15.85 -6.49
C ARG A 107 5.19 -14.35 -6.18
N VAL A 108 5.40 -14.04 -4.91
CA VAL A 108 5.53 -12.68 -4.41
C VAL A 108 6.86 -12.53 -3.69
N TYR A 109 7.65 -11.56 -4.12
CA TYR A 109 8.96 -11.25 -3.57
C TYR A 109 8.89 -10.00 -2.70
N ILE A 110 9.45 -10.09 -1.49
CA ILE A 110 9.42 -9.03 -0.49
C ILE A 110 10.82 -8.88 0.11
N ARG A 111 11.40 -7.69 0.01
CA ARG A 111 12.75 -7.39 0.52
C ARG A 111 12.66 -6.61 1.83
N SER A 112 13.26 -7.14 2.88
CA SER A 112 13.54 -6.40 4.11
C SER A 112 14.93 -5.76 4.05
N THR A 113 15.39 -5.14 5.14
CA THR A 113 16.78 -4.69 5.31
C THR A 113 17.80 -5.83 5.26
N LYS A 114 17.42 -7.09 5.53
CA LYS A 114 18.36 -8.22 5.70
C LYS A 114 18.14 -9.38 4.73
N ARG A 115 16.90 -9.69 4.39
CA ARG A 115 16.54 -10.88 3.58
C ARG A 115 15.63 -10.53 2.41
N LEU A 116 15.66 -11.37 1.37
CA LEU A 116 14.65 -11.41 0.32
C LEU A 116 13.76 -12.63 0.58
N TYR A 117 12.48 -12.40 0.78
CA TYR A 117 11.45 -13.41 1.00
C TYR A 117 10.77 -13.75 -0.33
N CYS A 118 10.44 -15.01 -0.52
CA CYS A 118 9.61 -15.51 -1.60
C CYS A 118 8.37 -16.19 -1.00
N VAL A 119 7.18 -15.68 -1.30
CA VAL A 119 5.90 -16.19 -0.83
C VAL A 119 5.12 -16.73 -2.03
N GLY A 120 4.63 -17.96 -1.92
CA GLY A 120 3.93 -18.66 -3.01
C GLY A 120 4.45 -20.08 -3.17
N LYS A 121 3.61 -20.97 -3.72
CA LYS A 121 3.97 -22.35 -4.02
C LYS A 121 4.68 -22.45 -5.36
#